data_AF-A0A9Q0UUP9-F1
#
_entry.id   AF-A0A9Q0UUP9-F1
#
_cell.length_a   1.000
_cell.length_b   1.000
_cell.length_c   1.000
_cell.angle_alpha   90.00
_cell.angle_beta   90.00
_cell.angle_gamma   90.00
#
_symmetry.space_group_name_H-M   'P 1'
#
loop_
_entity.id
_entity.type
_entity.pdbx_description
1 polymer ?
#
loop_
_entity_poly.entity_id
_entity_poly.type
_entity_poly.pdbx_seq_one_letter_code
_entity_poly.pdbx_strand_id
1 'polypeptide(L)'
;MPLDELLGKTAEQIAFEGIASAIIQGRNKEGASSSAARTIAAVKTMATAMSAGRKERISTGIWNVNENPLTAEEVLAFSLQKIEVMAIEALKIQAEMAEEDAPFDVSPLTGKARTDSGNDQNHPLASTIPLEDWIKKYSLASPGDQANHFGIAVVVQLRDPIRRYEAVGGPVVAVVLATQSGIEENNYNEEKKFKVTSLHIGGMNGKSGRKRNLWDSERQRLTATQWLVAYGLGKAGKKGKHVLSKGQDLLWSFSSRIMADMWLKPMRNPDVKFTR
;
A
#
# COMPACT_ATOMS: atom_id res chain seq x y z
N MET A 1 1.91 -19.63 -7.94
CA MET A 1 2.15 -19.19 -9.31
C MET A 1 3.64 -18.93 -9.48
N PRO A 2 4.35 -19.67 -10.35
CA PRO A 2 5.74 -19.40 -10.70
C PRO A 2 5.91 -17.95 -11.18
N LEU A 3 7.06 -17.31 -10.88
CA LEU A 3 7.28 -15.91 -11.29
C LEU A 3 7.27 -15.73 -12.81
N ASP A 4 7.70 -16.74 -13.57
CA ASP A 4 7.74 -16.68 -15.03
C ASP A 4 6.34 -16.52 -15.64
N GLU A 5 5.29 -17.01 -14.97
CA GLU A 5 3.90 -16.86 -15.41
C GLU A 5 3.35 -15.45 -15.21
N LEU A 6 4.02 -14.62 -14.39
CA LEU A 6 3.60 -13.24 -14.17
C LEU A 6 4.07 -12.31 -15.31
N LEU A 7 5.09 -12.72 -16.09
CA LEU A 7 5.86 -11.84 -17.00
C LEU A 7 4.95 -11.08 -17.97
N GLY A 8 5.05 -9.74 -17.96
CA GLY A 8 4.29 -8.86 -18.85
C GLY A 8 2.81 -8.72 -18.52
N LYS A 9 2.34 -9.32 -17.41
CA LYS A 9 0.94 -9.24 -16.98
C LYS A 9 0.72 -8.12 -15.97
N THR A 10 -0.38 -7.41 -16.12
CA THR A 10 -0.86 -6.49 -15.09
C THR A 10 -1.44 -7.29 -13.91
N ALA A 11 -1.51 -6.66 -12.73
CA ALA A 11 -2.17 -7.28 -11.57
C ALA A 11 -3.63 -7.71 -11.86
N GLU A 12 -4.31 -7.02 -12.77
CA GLU A 12 -5.65 -7.42 -13.25
C GLU A 12 -5.61 -8.70 -14.10
N GLN A 13 -4.67 -8.80 -15.05
CA GLN A 13 -4.52 -10.00 -15.87
C GLN A 13 -4.18 -11.22 -14.99
N ILE A 14 -3.33 -11.02 -13.98
CA ILE A 14 -3.01 -12.05 -12.97
C ILE A 14 -4.27 -12.43 -12.19
N ALA A 15 -5.09 -11.46 -11.78
CA ALA A 15 -6.38 -11.72 -11.13
C ALA A 15 -7.31 -12.54 -12.05
N PHE A 16 -7.45 -12.16 -13.33
CA PHE A 16 -8.27 -12.90 -14.30
C PHE A 16 -7.80 -14.34 -14.52
N GLU A 17 -6.49 -14.56 -14.64
CA GLU A 17 -5.94 -15.91 -14.74
C GLU A 17 -6.12 -16.72 -13.46
N GLY A 18 -6.03 -16.06 -12.31
CA GLY A 18 -6.39 -16.65 -11.01
C GLY A 18 -7.83 -17.16 -10.98
N ILE A 19 -8.78 -16.40 -11.56
CA ILE A 19 -10.18 -16.83 -11.72
C ILE A 19 -10.26 -18.09 -12.59
N ALA A 20 -9.62 -18.08 -13.75
CA ALA A 20 -9.63 -19.22 -14.67
C ALA A 20 -9.04 -20.48 -14.00
N SER A 21 -7.92 -20.32 -13.29
CA SER A 21 -7.26 -21.40 -12.55
C SER A 21 -8.15 -21.94 -11.42
N ALA A 22 -8.82 -21.07 -10.66
CA ALA A 22 -9.76 -21.47 -9.61
C ALA A 22 -10.99 -22.20 -10.17
N ILE A 23 -11.53 -21.79 -11.33
CA ILE A 23 -12.63 -22.48 -12.02
C ILE A 23 -12.20 -23.87 -12.48
N ILE A 24 -11.03 -23.99 -13.10
CA ILE A 24 -10.49 -25.27 -13.60
C ILE A 24 -10.22 -26.24 -12.44
N GLN A 25 -9.56 -25.77 -11.37
CA GLN A 25 -9.31 -26.60 -10.18
C GLN A 25 -10.60 -26.99 -9.45
N GLY A 26 -11.59 -26.08 -9.39
CA GLY A 26 -12.89 -26.34 -8.79
C GLY A 26 -13.72 -27.38 -9.55
N ARG A 27 -13.52 -27.50 -10.87
CA ARG A 27 -14.19 -28.50 -11.72
C ARG A 27 -13.56 -29.90 -11.61
N ASN A 28 -12.29 -30.01 -11.22
CA ASN A 28 -11.56 -31.28 -11.09
C ASN A 28 -11.79 -31.99 -9.73
N LYS A 29 -12.51 -31.37 -8.79
CA LYS A 29 -12.97 -32.00 -7.56
C LYS A 29 -14.49 -32.11 -7.64
N GLU A 30 -15.03 -33.33 -7.66
CA GLU A 30 -16.46 -33.60 -7.69
C GLU A 30 -17.16 -32.89 -6.52
N GLY A 31 -17.84 -31.77 -6.80
CA GLY A 31 -18.60 -30.99 -5.83
C GLY A 31 -18.13 -29.54 -5.77
N ALA A 32 -19.05 -28.60 -6.07
CA ALA A 32 -18.82 -27.18 -5.91
C ALA A 32 -18.55 -26.84 -4.43
N SER A 33 -17.28 -26.77 -4.03
CA SER A 33 -16.90 -26.25 -2.72
C SER A 33 -17.28 -24.77 -2.65
N SER A 34 -18.08 -24.41 -1.64
CA SER A 34 -18.46 -23.02 -1.34
C SER A 34 -17.26 -22.08 -1.21
N SER A 35 -16.08 -22.60 -0.87
CA SER A 35 -14.85 -21.81 -0.77
C SER A 35 -14.32 -21.39 -2.14
N ALA A 36 -14.34 -22.27 -3.15
CA ALA A 36 -13.83 -21.95 -4.49
C ALA A 36 -14.70 -20.90 -5.19
N ALA A 37 -16.02 -21.00 -5.02
CA ALA A 37 -16.97 -20.01 -5.52
C ALA A 37 -16.77 -18.63 -4.87
N ARG A 38 -16.53 -18.58 -3.55
CA ARG A 38 -16.18 -17.32 -2.85
C ARG A 38 -14.87 -16.73 -3.35
N THR A 39 -13.83 -17.54 -3.55
CA THR A 39 -12.56 -17.06 -4.09
C THR A 39 -12.73 -16.47 -5.49
N ILE A 40 -13.48 -17.13 -6.37
CA ILE A 40 -13.76 -16.61 -7.72
C ILE A 40 -14.54 -15.29 -7.66
N ALA A 41 -15.56 -15.21 -6.80
CA ALA A 41 -16.33 -13.98 -6.61
C ALA A 41 -15.43 -12.84 -6.11
N ALA A 42 -14.61 -13.08 -5.09
CA ALA A 42 -13.67 -12.10 -4.54
C ALA A 42 -12.70 -11.61 -5.63
N VAL A 43 -12.08 -12.51 -6.40
CA VAL A 43 -11.12 -12.10 -7.44
C VAL A 43 -11.81 -11.33 -8.59
N LYS A 44 -13.04 -11.70 -8.97
CA LYS A 44 -13.83 -10.95 -9.96
C LYS A 44 -14.15 -9.54 -9.47
N THR A 45 -14.52 -9.41 -8.20
CA THR A 45 -14.76 -8.12 -7.56
C THR A 45 -13.48 -7.29 -7.54
N MET A 46 -12.34 -7.87 -7.15
CA MET A 46 -11.04 -7.20 -7.18
C MET A 46 -10.68 -6.71 -8.58
N ALA A 47 -10.78 -7.57 -9.60
CA ALA A 47 -10.47 -7.20 -10.98
C ALA A 47 -11.35 -6.04 -11.50
N THR A 48 -12.62 -6.04 -11.10
CA THR A 48 -13.57 -4.96 -11.43
C THR A 48 -13.19 -3.66 -10.73
N ALA A 49 -12.90 -3.72 -9.42
CA ALA A 49 -12.48 -2.56 -8.63
C ALA A 49 -11.18 -1.95 -9.17
N MET A 50 -10.23 -2.78 -9.59
CA MET A 50 -9.00 -2.31 -10.23
C MET A 50 -9.26 -1.70 -11.61
N SER A 51 -10.21 -2.20 -12.40
CA SER A 51 -10.42 -1.64 -13.75
C SER A 51 -11.29 -0.36 -13.75
N ALA A 52 -12.02 -0.12 -12.66
CA ALA A 52 -13.01 0.95 -12.55
C ALA A 52 -12.40 2.35 -12.80
N GLY A 53 -13.04 3.16 -13.64
CA GLY A 53 -12.60 4.53 -13.94
C GLY A 53 -11.23 4.65 -14.61
N ARG A 54 -10.59 3.54 -15.08
CA ARG A 54 -9.26 3.60 -15.71
C ARG A 54 -9.26 4.43 -16.99
N LYS A 55 -10.26 4.21 -17.86
CA LYS A 55 -10.36 4.91 -19.15
C LYS A 55 -10.45 6.43 -18.94
N GLU A 56 -11.29 6.85 -18.01
CA GLU A 56 -11.46 8.24 -17.63
C GLU A 56 -10.15 8.83 -17.09
N ARG A 57 -9.52 8.16 -16.11
CA ARG A 57 -8.22 8.58 -15.54
C ARG A 57 -7.12 8.76 -16.58
N ILE A 58 -7.01 7.83 -17.54
CA ILE A 58 -6.03 7.95 -18.62
C ILE A 58 -6.32 9.18 -19.49
N SER A 59 -7.59 9.50 -19.72
CA SER A 59 -7.99 10.64 -20.56
C SER A 59 -7.93 12.01 -19.87
N THR A 60 -8.30 12.09 -18.58
CA THR A 60 -8.47 13.37 -17.86
C THR A 60 -7.37 13.63 -16.82
N GLY A 61 -6.64 12.60 -16.40
CA GLY A 61 -5.73 12.66 -15.25
C GLY A 61 -6.43 12.79 -13.90
N ILE A 62 -7.76 12.78 -13.87
CA ILE A 62 -8.57 12.96 -12.67
C ILE A 62 -8.87 11.59 -12.05
N TRP A 63 -8.54 11.42 -10.77
CA TRP A 63 -8.88 10.21 -10.01
C TRP A 63 -10.25 10.35 -9.33
N ASN A 64 -11.32 10.07 -10.09
CA ASN A 64 -12.65 9.94 -9.52
C ASN A 64 -12.80 8.63 -8.74
N VAL A 65 -13.41 8.73 -7.57
CA VAL A 65 -13.72 7.63 -6.66
C VAL A 65 -15.21 7.36 -6.76
N ASN A 66 -15.58 6.08 -6.83
CA ASN A 66 -16.98 5.69 -6.71
C ASN A 66 -17.46 5.93 -5.26
N GLU A 67 -18.59 6.62 -5.10
CA GLU A 67 -19.20 6.86 -3.79
C GLU A 67 -19.73 5.60 -3.11
N ASN A 68 -19.90 4.51 -3.87
CA ASN A 68 -20.42 3.24 -3.38
C ASN A 68 -19.56 2.71 -2.23
N PRO A 69 -20.16 2.48 -1.05
CA PRO A 69 -19.46 1.92 0.08
C PRO A 69 -18.93 0.50 -0.21
N LEU A 70 -17.71 0.25 0.25
CA LEU A 70 -16.93 -0.96 0.01
C LEU A 70 -17.04 -1.93 1.18
N THR A 71 -16.99 -3.22 0.93
CA THR A 71 -16.68 -4.24 1.94
C THR A 71 -15.23 -4.13 2.39
N ALA A 72 -14.87 -4.75 3.52
CA ALA A 72 -13.50 -4.73 4.03
C ALA A 72 -12.50 -5.36 3.03
N GLU A 73 -12.92 -6.40 2.30
CA GLU A 73 -12.11 -7.08 1.28
C GLU A 73 -11.86 -6.21 0.03
N GLU A 74 -12.81 -5.33 -0.30
CA GLU A 74 -12.72 -4.45 -1.48
C GLU A 74 -11.80 -3.24 -1.25
N VAL A 75 -11.56 -2.83 0.00
CA VAL A 75 -10.77 -1.63 0.34
C VAL A 75 -9.36 -1.67 -0.24
N LEU A 76 -8.67 -2.81 -0.14
CA LEU A 76 -7.33 -2.95 -0.69
C LEU A 76 -7.34 -2.91 -2.23
N ALA A 77 -8.26 -3.63 -2.86
CA ALA A 77 -8.36 -3.70 -4.32
C ALA A 77 -8.70 -2.33 -4.93
N PHE A 78 -9.60 -1.59 -4.30
CA PHE A 78 -9.92 -0.21 -4.65
C PHE A 78 -8.69 0.70 -4.57
N SER A 79 -7.83 0.49 -3.57
CA SER A 79 -6.67 1.36 -3.33
C SER A 79 -5.44 1.01 -4.17
N LEU A 80 -5.41 -0.19 -4.77
CA LEU A 80 -4.22 -0.77 -5.38
C LEU A 80 -3.62 0.08 -6.51
N GLN A 81 -4.46 0.74 -7.30
CA GLN A 81 -3.98 1.62 -8.37
C GLN A 81 -3.40 2.93 -7.86
N LYS A 82 -3.95 3.45 -6.76
CA LYS A 82 -3.36 4.62 -6.11
C LYS A 82 -2.03 4.23 -5.45
N ILE A 83 -1.95 3.03 -4.87
CA ILE A 83 -0.71 2.43 -4.35
C ILE A 83 0.34 2.32 -5.46
N GLU A 84 -0.02 1.85 -6.66
CA GLU A 84 0.89 1.73 -7.81
C GLU A 84 1.52 3.09 -8.19
N VAL A 85 0.69 4.12 -8.36
CA VAL A 85 1.17 5.48 -8.69
C VAL A 85 2.03 6.04 -7.57
N MET A 86 1.57 5.90 -6.33
CA MET A 86 2.31 6.37 -5.17
C MET A 86 3.63 5.60 -4.99
N ALA A 87 3.70 4.31 -5.30
CA ALA A 87 4.93 3.52 -5.23
C ALA A 87 6.00 4.02 -6.23
N ILE A 88 5.60 4.54 -7.39
CA ILE A 88 6.53 5.20 -8.33
C ILE A 88 7.07 6.50 -7.75
N GLU A 89 6.24 7.32 -7.08
CA GLU A 89 6.70 8.53 -6.39
C GLU A 89 7.65 8.19 -5.23
N ALA A 90 7.35 7.13 -4.46
CA ALA A 90 8.26 6.59 -3.46
C ALA A 90 9.61 6.18 -4.07
N LEU A 91 9.60 5.56 -5.25
CA LEU A 91 10.81 5.16 -5.95
C LEU A 91 11.69 6.37 -6.31
N LYS A 92 11.09 7.51 -6.67
CA LYS A 92 11.82 8.75 -6.92
C LYS A 92 12.51 9.27 -5.66
N ILE A 93 11.87 9.18 -4.49
CA ILE A 93 12.49 9.53 -3.20
C ILE A 93 13.70 8.63 -2.93
N GLN A 94 13.54 7.31 -3.09
CA GLN A 94 14.63 6.35 -2.92
C GLN A 94 15.79 6.58 -3.89
N ALA A 95 15.51 7.03 -5.11
CA ALA A 95 16.51 7.34 -6.13
C ALA A 95 17.15 8.73 -5.97
N GLU A 96 16.74 9.54 -4.98
CA GLU A 96 17.15 10.95 -4.85
C GLU A 96 16.77 11.79 -6.11
N MET A 97 15.63 11.46 -6.73
CA MET A 97 15.08 12.08 -7.95
C MET A 97 13.67 12.67 -7.75
N ALA A 98 13.22 12.83 -6.50
CA ALA A 98 11.93 13.44 -6.20
C ALA A 98 11.90 14.92 -6.62
N GLU A 99 10.74 15.39 -7.10
CA GLU A 99 10.56 16.80 -7.48
C GLU A 99 10.29 17.69 -6.25
N GLU A 100 9.69 17.13 -5.20
CA GLU A 100 9.33 17.81 -3.96
C GLU A 100 10.14 17.24 -2.79
N ASP A 101 10.83 18.10 -2.05
CA ASP A 101 11.53 17.76 -0.81
C ASP A 101 10.55 17.72 0.38
N ALA A 102 10.99 17.13 1.50
CA ALA A 102 10.21 17.16 2.73
C ALA A 102 10.03 18.61 3.22
N PRO A 103 8.83 18.99 3.71
CA PRO A 103 8.57 20.37 4.13
C PRO A 103 9.42 20.77 5.34
N PHE A 104 9.72 19.83 6.24
CA PHE A 104 10.62 19.99 7.39
C PHE A 104 10.97 18.61 7.98
N ASP A 105 11.90 18.61 8.93
CA ASP A 105 12.33 17.42 9.67
C ASP A 105 11.76 17.42 11.10
N VAL A 106 11.43 16.25 11.62
CA VAL A 106 11.04 16.00 13.01
C VAL A 106 11.90 14.90 13.61
N SER A 107 12.00 14.88 14.94
CA SER A 107 12.61 13.76 15.68
C SER A 107 11.51 12.93 16.33
N PRO A 108 11.65 11.60 16.40
CA PRO A 108 10.68 10.78 17.11
C PRO A 108 10.69 11.16 18.59
N LEU A 109 9.51 11.12 19.22
CA LEU A 109 9.42 11.25 20.66
C LEU A 109 10.05 10.00 21.29
N THR A 110 11.30 10.07 21.73
CA THR A 110 11.90 9.07 22.63
C THR A 110 11.24 9.19 23.99
N GLY A 111 10.01 8.69 24.11
CA GLY A 111 9.35 8.54 25.40
C GLY A 111 10.13 7.52 26.21
N LYS A 112 10.79 7.97 27.29
CA LYS A 112 10.98 7.13 28.47
C LYS A 112 9.59 6.88 29.07
N ALA A 113 8.79 6.04 28.43
CA ALA A 113 7.72 5.37 29.14
C ALA A 113 8.44 4.41 30.09
N ARG A 114 8.66 4.86 31.33
CA ARG A 114 8.88 3.93 32.44
C ARG A 114 7.62 3.09 32.54
N THR A 115 7.60 1.96 31.86
CA THR A 115 6.74 0.85 32.25
C THR A 115 7.57 0.01 33.21
N ASP A 116 7.15 -0.04 34.48
CA ASP A 116 7.70 -0.91 35.53
C ASP A 116 7.43 -2.41 35.26
N SER A 117 7.35 -2.82 34.00
CA SER A 117 7.28 -4.21 33.60
C SER A 117 8.15 -4.41 32.35
N GLY A 118 9.09 -5.32 32.47
CA GLY A 118 9.98 -5.69 31.39
C GLY A 118 9.20 -6.30 30.24
N ASN A 119 9.51 -5.81 29.03
CA ASN A 119 9.47 -6.51 27.75
C ASN A 119 8.40 -6.16 26.71
N ASP A 120 7.49 -5.22 26.94
CA ASP A 120 6.57 -4.80 25.88
C ASP A 120 7.13 -3.63 25.07
N GLN A 121 7.92 -3.95 24.05
CA GLN A 121 8.21 -3.00 22.98
C GLN A 121 6.90 -2.72 22.24
N ASN A 122 6.20 -1.63 22.61
CA ASN A 122 5.03 -1.08 21.93
C ASN A 122 5.42 -0.56 20.52
N HIS A 123 5.76 -1.47 19.62
CA HIS A 123 5.97 -1.17 18.22
C HIS A 123 4.60 -0.95 17.55
N PRO A 124 4.44 0.06 16.66
CA PRO A 124 3.13 0.42 16.09
C PRO A 124 2.41 -0.70 15.33
N LEU A 125 3.13 -1.75 14.94
CA LEU A 125 2.59 -2.90 14.23
C LEU A 125 2.22 -4.08 15.15
N ALA A 126 2.49 -3.99 16.47
CA ALA A 126 2.16 -5.03 17.45
C ALA A 126 0.69 -5.45 17.42
N SER A 127 -0.19 -4.48 17.19
CA SER A 127 -1.65 -4.66 17.19
C SER A 127 -2.22 -5.09 15.83
N THR A 128 -1.37 -5.28 14.82
CA THR A 128 -1.82 -5.72 13.50
C THR A 128 -2.22 -7.18 13.52
N ILE A 129 -3.36 -7.48 12.91
CA ILE A 129 -3.89 -8.83 12.74
C ILE A 129 -4.25 -9.04 11.26
N PRO A 130 -4.30 -10.29 10.78
CA PRO A 130 -4.77 -10.58 9.43
C PRO A 130 -6.17 -10.02 9.18
N LEU A 131 -6.44 -9.63 7.93
CA LEU A 131 -7.73 -9.03 7.54
C LEU A 131 -8.90 -9.97 7.84
N GLU A 132 -8.71 -11.28 7.64
CA GLU A 132 -9.72 -12.32 7.86
C GLU A 132 -10.09 -12.42 9.34
N ASP A 133 -9.10 -12.31 10.22
CA ASP A 133 -9.30 -12.36 11.67
C ASP A 133 -9.92 -11.06 12.19
N TRP A 134 -9.57 -9.93 11.58
CA TRP A 134 -10.22 -8.66 11.84
C TRP A 134 -11.71 -8.70 11.43
N ILE A 135 -12.04 -9.20 10.23
CA ILE A 135 -13.42 -9.34 9.75
C ILE A 135 -14.25 -10.23 10.70
N LYS A 136 -13.71 -11.37 11.14
CA LYS A 136 -14.38 -12.26 12.10
C LYS A 136 -14.65 -11.56 13.43
N LYS A 137 -13.63 -10.92 14.01
CA LYS A 137 -13.76 -10.21 15.29
C LYS A 137 -14.76 -9.06 15.20
N TYR A 138 -14.74 -8.33 14.09
CA TYR A 138 -15.60 -7.19 13.84
C TYR A 138 -17.05 -7.57 13.54
N SER A 139 -17.28 -8.76 12.95
CA SER A 139 -18.61 -9.35 12.76
C SER A 139 -19.24 -9.80 14.08
N LEU A 140 -18.43 -10.18 15.06
CA LEU A 140 -18.87 -10.61 16.40
C LEU A 140 -19.06 -9.44 17.39
N ALA A 141 -18.62 -8.23 17.04
CA ALA A 141 -18.64 -7.07 17.91
C ALA A 141 -20.03 -6.41 17.95
N SER A 142 -20.53 -6.11 19.16
CA SER A 142 -21.80 -5.43 19.37
C SER A 142 -21.83 -4.02 18.73
N PRO A 143 -23.00 -3.48 18.36
CA PRO A 143 -23.13 -2.19 17.64
C PRO A 143 -22.58 -0.94 18.36
N GLY A 144 -22.30 -1.01 19.67
CA GLY A 144 -21.87 0.14 20.48
C GLY A 144 -20.38 0.25 20.80
N ASP A 145 -19.56 -0.72 20.38
CA ASP A 145 -18.18 -0.89 20.88
C ASP A 145 -17.10 -0.65 19.80
N GLN A 146 -17.48 -0.10 18.64
CA GLN A 146 -16.69 -0.22 17.41
C GLN A 146 -15.82 1.01 17.12
N ALA A 147 -14.57 0.75 16.73
CA ALA A 147 -13.76 1.72 16.02
C ALA A 147 -14.41 2.03 14.67
N ASN A 148 -14.82 3.29 14.47
CA ASN A 148 -15.42 3.80 13.23
C ASN A 148 -14.45 3.79 12.04
N HIS A 149 -13.23 3.28 12.22
CA HIS A 149 -12.17 3.25 11.23
C HIS A 149 -11.33 1.98 11.35
N PHE A 150 -10.75 1.56 10.24
CA PHE A 150 -9.71 0.54 10.23
C PHE A 150 -8.62 0.89 9.22
N GLY A 151 -7.45 0.28 9.41
CA GLY A 151 -6.29 0.47 8.55
C GLY A 151 -5.78 -0.86 8.00
N ILE A 152 -5.54 -0.93 6.69
CA ILE A 152 -4.85 -2.04 6.04
C ILE A 152 -3.41 -1.62 5.78
N ALA A 153 -2.45 -2.31 6.37
CA ALA A 153 -1.04 -2.14 6.08
C ALA A 153 -0.56 -3.24 5.13
N VAL A 154 0.10 -2.86 4.03
CA VAL A 154 0.70 -3.79 3.06
C VAL A 154 2.14 -3.39 2.76
N VAL A 155 2.99 -4.40 2.52
CA VAL A 155 4.35 -4.19 2.02
C VAL A 155 4.34 -4.26 0.51
N VAL A 156 4.88 -3.24 -0.15
CA VAL A 156 4.93 -3.11 -1.61
C VAL A 156 6.39 -3.17 -2.05
N GLN A 157 6.69 -4.06 -3.00
CA GLN A 157 7.99 -4.15 -3.65
C GLN A 157 7.79 -4.05 -5.16
N LEU A 158 8.30 -2.98 -5.76
CA LEU A 158 8.33 -2.85 -7.22
C LEU A 158 9.33 -3.85 -7.82
N ARG A 159 8.97 -4.41 -8.98
CA ARG A 159 9.79 -5.36 -9.73
C ARG A 159 9.70 -5.06 -11.21
N ASP A 160 10.79 -5.30 -11.94
CA ASP A 160 10.83 -5.16 -13.40
C ASP A 160 10.61 -6.52 -14.07
N PRO A 161 9.45 -6.75 -14.73
CA PRO A 161 9.20 -8.01 -15.44
C PRO A 161 10.24 -8.28 -16.53
N ILE A 162 10.73 -7.26 -17.24
CA ILE A 162 11.69 -7.45 -18.34
C ILE A 162 13.03 -7.94 -17.81
N ARG A 163 13.38 -7.57 -16.57
CA ARG A 163 14.61 -7.98 -15.88
C ARG A 163 14.37 -9.17 -14.93
N ARG A 164 13.55 -10.14 -15.37
CA ARG A 164 13.26 -11.37 -14.60
C ARG A 164 12.79 -11.08 -13.17
N TYR A 165 11.87 -10.12 -13.03
CA TYR A 165 11.32 -9.72 -11.73
C TYR A 165 12.35 -9.24 -10.71
N GLU A 166 13.48 -8.69 -11.18
CA GLU A 166 14.43 -8.02 -10.30
C GLU A 166 13.72 -6.92 -9.50
N ALA A 167 14.00 -6.86 -8.20
CA ALA A 167 13.48 -5.82 -7.32
C ALA A 167 14.03 -4.45 -7.74
N VAL A 168 13.13 -3.48 -7.87
CA VAL A 168 13.44 -2.10 -8.23
C VAL A 168 13.22 -1.24 -6.99
N GLY A 169 14.32 -0.70 -6.44
CA GLY A 169 14.26 0.02 -5.18
C GLY A 169 14.02 -0.88 -3.96
N GLY A 170 13.91 -0.26 -2.78
CA GLY A 170 13.60 -0.92 -1.52
C GLY A 170 12.10 -1.12 -1.31
N PRO A 171 11.70 -2.08 -0.47
CA PRO A 171 10.30 -2.25 -0.10
C PRO A 171 9.77 -1.01 0.62
N VAL A 172 8.50 -0.71 0.41
CA VAL A 172 7.77 0.39 1.07
C VAL A 172 6.56 -0.17 1.79
N VAL A 173 6.08 0.54 2.80
CA VAL A 173 4.82 0.21 3.48
C VAL A 173 3.75 1.18 3.01
N ALA A 174 2.63 0.63 2.58
CA ALA A 174 1.42 1.37 2.27
C ALA A 174 0.36 1.11 3.34
N VAL A 175 -0.26 2.16 3.87
CA VAL A 175 -1.34 2.09 4.86
C VAL A 175 -2.57 2.77 4.26
N VAL A 176 -3.61 1.96 4.01
CA VAL A 176 -4.92 2.43 3.56
C VAL A 176 -5.80 2.61 4.79
N LEU A 177 -6.35 3.80 4.99
CA LEU A 177 -7.30 4.09 6.06
C LEU A 177 -8.71 4.18 5.49
N ALA A 178 -9.65 3.52 6.14
CA ALA A 178 -11.06 3.54 5.77
C ALA A 178 -11.94 3.75 7.00
N THR A 179 -13.07 4.43 6.80
CA THR A 179 -14.08 4.71 7.83
C THR A 179 -15.38 4.01 7.49
N GLN A 180 -16.11 3.55 8.49
CA GLN A 180 -17.41 2.93 8.28
C GLN A 180 -18.40 3.93 7.64
N SER A 181 -19.13 3.47 6.63
CA SER A 181 -20.19 4.24 5.98
C SER A 181 -21.51 3.92 6.69
N GLY A 182 -22.17 4.93 7.25
CA GLY A 182 -23.42 4.77 8.00
C GLY A 182 -24.65 4.63 7.09
N ILE A 183 -24.75 3.55 6.31
CA ILE A 183 -26.01 3.21 5.63
C ILE A 183 -26.91 2.43 6.60
N GLU A 184 -28.19 2.77 6.56
CA GLU A 184 -29.27 2.54 7.53
C GLU A 184 -29.40 1.12 8.11
N GLU A 185 -29.77 1.08 9.38
CA GLU A 185 -29.92 -0.04 10.33
C GLU A 185 -30.96 -1.14 9.96
N ASN A 186 -31.37 -1.29 8.70
CA ASN A 186 -32.54 -2.12 8.38
C ASN A 186 -32.25 -3.56 7.91
N ASN A 187 -31.05 -4.09 8.11
CA ASN A 187 -30.80 -5.52 7.96
C ASN A 187 -29.68 -6.02 8.86
N TYR A 188 -30.04 -6.83 9.87
CA TYR A 188 -29.13 -7.57 10.76
C TYR A 188 -28.19 -8.56 10.06
N ASN A 189 -28.25 -8.64 8.73
CA ASN A 189 -27.52 -9.57 7.86
C ASN A 189 -26.66 -8.88 6.79
N GLU A 190 -26.59 -7.55 6.77
CA GLU A 190 -25.79 -6.82 5.78
C GLU A 190 -24.34 -6.61 6.27
N GLU A 191 -23.39 -7.01 5.42
CA GLU A 191 -21.96 -6.82 5.64
C GLU A 191 -21.63 -5.33 5.75
N LYS A 192 -20.96 -4.94 6.84
CA LYS A 192 -20.64 -3.52 7.10
C LYS A 192 -19.82 -2.93 5.96
N LYS A 193 -20.15 -1.70 5.61
CA LYS A 193 -19.54 -0.99 4.48
C LYS A 193 -18.64 0.15 4.94
N PHE A 194 -17.67 0.49 4.10
CA PHE A 194 -16.59 1.43 4.39
C PHE A 194 -16.33 2.37 3.22
N LYS A 195 -15.81 3.55 3.53
CA LYS A 195 -15.26 4.51 2.57
C LYS A 195 -13.78 4.72 2.88
N VAL A 196 -12.94 4.65 1.85
CA VAL A 196 -11.51 4.96 1.99
C VAL A 196 -11.35 6.45 2.22
N THR A 197 -10.52 6.84 3.18
CA THR A 197 -10.29 8.24 3.55
C THR A 197 -8.93 8.73 3.10
N SER A 198 -7.90 7.90 3.24
CA SER A 198 -6.54 8.27 2.88
C SER A 198 -5.65 7.05 2.66
N LEU A 199 -4.58 7.28 1.92
CA LEU A 199 -3.50 6.35 1.68
C LEU A 199 -2.18 7.02 2.05
N HIS A 200 -1.36 6.33 2.82
CA HIS A 200 -0.04 6.76 3.24
C HIS A 200 0.97 5.76 2.74
N ILE A 201 2.07 6.23 2.14
CA ILE A 201 3.21 5.38 1.78
C ILE A 201 4.45 5.93 2.47
N GLY A 202 5.25 5.04 3.04
CA GLY A 202 6.51 5.39 3.67
C GLY A 202 7.57 4.32 3.51
N GLY A 203 8.80 4.75 3.68
CA GLY A 203 9.98 3.91 3.66
C GLY A 203 11.08 4.53 4.50
N MET A 204 12.12 3.76 4.74
CA MET A 204 13.21 4.14 5.63
C MET A 204 14.52 4.14 4.85
N ASN A 205 15.25 5.24 4.92
CA ASN A 205 16.62 5.35 4.45
C ASN A 205 17.54 5.20 5.66
N GLY A 206 18.48 4.26 5.60
CA GLY A 206 19.37 3.99 6.71
C GLY A 206 20.79 3.75 6.22
N LYS A 207 21.73 4.63 6.61
CA LYS A 207 23.16 4.53 6.27
C LYS A 207 24.01 4.00 7.44
N SER A 208 23.35 3.46 8.47
CA SER A 208 23.94 2.79 9.64
C SER A 208 24.89 1.63 9.24
N GLY A 209 26.18 1.94 9.14
CA GLY A 209 27.27 1.09 8.61
C GLY A 209 27.68 -0.15 9.42
N ARG A 210 26.74 -0.91 9.99
CA ARG A 210 27.07 -2.20 10.65
C ARG A 210 26.15 -3.37 10.31
N LYS A 211 24.96 -3.14 9.73
CA LYS A 211 24.09 -4.18 9.18
C LYS A 211 23.49 -3.67 7.88
N ARG A 212 23.47 -4.49 6.82
CA ARG A 212 22.74 -4.19 5.58
C ARG A 212 21.28 -3.93 5.95
N ASN A 213 20.82 -2.70 5.82
CA ASN A 213 19.41 -2.39 6.02
C ASN A 213 18.64 -3.01 4.85
N LEU A 214 17.60 -3.79 5.17
CA LEU A 214 16.77 -4.48 4.18
C LEU A 214 16.02 -3.47 3.27
N TRP A 215 15.82 -2.26 3.78
CA TRP A 215 14.95 -1.23 3.18
C TRP A 215 15.72 -0.13 2.43
N ASP A 216 17.03 -0.01 2.68
CA ASP A 216 17.88 0.97 1.99
C ASP A 216 19.29 0.42 1.82
N SER A 217 19.71 0.33 0.57
CA SER A 217 21.04 -0.08 0.16
C SER A 217 21.43 0.66 -1.10
N GLU A 218 22.74 0.84 -1.30
CA GLU A 218 23.27 1.42 -2.54
C GLU A 218 22.72 0.72 -3.78
N ARG A 219 22.57 -0.61 -3.72
CA ARG A 219 21.98 -1.40 -4.79
C ARG A 219 20.53 -0.98 -5.06
N GLN A 220 19.70 -0.85 -4.02
CA GLN A 220 18.30 -0.43 -4.18
C GLN A 220 18.22 0.96 -4.83
N ARG A 221 19.01 1.93 -4.35
CA ARG A 221 19.08 3.28 -4.96
C ARG A 221 19.49 3.23 -6.44
N LEU A 222 20.50 2.45 -6.79
CA LEU A 222 20.96 2.30 -8.18
C LEU A 222 19.89 1.64 -9.06
N THR A 223 19.25 0.56 -8.59
CA THR A 223 18.17 -0.09 -9.35
C THR A 223 16.97 0.83 -9.55
N ALA A 224 16.61 1.62 -8.53
CA ALA A 224 15.56 2.63 -8.62
C ALA A 224 15.90 3.70 -9.67
N THR A 225 17.11 4.25 -9.61
CA THR A 225 17.60 5.27 -10.56
C THR A 225 17.60 4.75 -11.99
N GLN A 226 18.19 3.56 -12.21
CA GLN A 226 18.28 2.95 -13.54
C GLN A 226 16.90 2.67 -14.12
N TRP A 227 15.96 2.19 -13.30
CA TRP A 227 14.60 1.93 -13.75
C TRP A 227 13.88 3.23 -14.10
N LEU A 228 13.91 4.24 -13.22
CA LEU A 228 13.28 5.54 -13.50
C LEU A 228 13.82 6.17 -14.80
N VAL A 229 15.14 6.13 -15.02
CA VAL A 229 15.75 6.65 -16.25
C VAL A 229 15.32 5.83 -17.47
N ALA A 230 15.33 4.49 -17.40
CA ALA A 230 14.95 3.62 -18.51
C ALA A 230 13.50 3.82 -18.96
N TYR A 231 12.60 4.16 -18.03
CA TYR A 231 11.18 4.43 -18.31
C TYR A 231 10.87 5.92 -18.50
N GLY A 232 11.88 6.79 -18.63
CA GLY A 232 11.69 8.23 -18.90
C GLY A 232 11.11 9.03 -17.74
N LEU A 233 11.08 8.44 -16.54
CA LEU A 233 10.57 9.05 -15.30
C LEU A 233 11.68 9.72 -14.48
N GLY A 234 12.94 9.45 -14.82
CA GLY A 234 14.11 10.04 -14.20
C GLY A 234 14.58 11.29 -14.94
N LYS A 235 14.30 12.48 -14.39
CA LYS A 235 14.97 13.71 -14.84
C LYS A 235 16.32 13.84 -14.15
N ALA A 236 17.34 14.32 -14.85
CA ALA A 236 18.57 14.80 -14.22
C ALA A 236 18.25 16.08 -13.43
N GLY A 237 17.73 15.94 -12.21
CA GLY A 237 17.50 17.04 -11.29
C GLY A 237 18.82 17.78 -11.03
N LYS A 238 18.80 19.11 -11.11
CA LYS A 238 19.92 19.96 -10.67
C LYS A 238 20.33 19.50 -9.29
N LYS A 239 21.65 19.34 -9.07
CA LYS A 239 22.25 19.10 -7.75
C LYS A 239 21.87 20.24 -6.79
N GLY A 240 20.66 20.23 -6.25
CA GLY A 240 20.32 20.93 -5.03
C GLY A 240 21.21 20.35 -3.95
N LYS A 241 21.93 21.20 -3.23
CA LYS A 241 22.80 20.80 -2.12
C LYS A 241 21.93 20.21 -1.01
N HIS A 242 21.57 18.93 -1.11
CA HIS A 242 21.25 18.17 0.07
C HIS A 242 22.58 17.90 0.77
N VAL A 243 22.87 18.72 1.78
CA VAL A 243 23.78 18.33 2.85
C VAL A 243 23.06 17.19 3.57
N LEU A 244 23.21 15.98 3.05
CA LEU A 244 22.81 14.79 3.76
C LEU A 244 23.65 14.78 5.05
N SER A 245 23.00 14.95 6.19
CA SER A 245 23.64 14.74 7.48
C SER A 245 24.14 13.30 7.51
N LYS A 246 25.43 13.16 7.22
CA LYS A 246 26.14 11.89 7.08
C LYS A 246 25.99 11.12 8.40
N GLY A 247 25.09 10.12 8.44
CA GLY A 247 24.99 9.18 9.57
C GLY A 247 23.65 9.06 10.30
N GLN A 248 22.55 9.67 9.85
CA GLN A 248 21.23 9.52 10.48
C GLN A 248 20.31 8.61 9.65
N ASP A 249 19.57 7.73 10.32
CA ASP A 249 18.49 6.97 9.72
C ASP A 249 17.26 7.89 9.61
N LEU A 250 16.53 7.80 8.50
CA LEU A 250 15.47 8.73 8.09
C LEU A 250 14.23 7.94 7.67
N LEU A 251 13.08 8.18 8.29
CA LEU A 251 11.79 7.70 7.78
C LEU A 251 11.15 8.82 6.96
N TRP A 252 10.91 8.53 5.69
CA TRP A 252 10.17 9.41 4.80
C TRP A 252 8.78 8.84 4.54
N SER A 253 7.84 9.73 4.26
CA SER A 253 6.48 9.33 3.86
C SER A 253 5.78 10.43 3.07
N PHE A 254 4.71 10.05 2.40
CA PHE A 254 3.78 10.97 1.75
C PHE A 254 2.38 10.39 1.82
N SER A 255 1.39 11.27 1.74
CA SER A 255 -0.01 10.93 1.92
C SER A 255 -0.86 11.46 0.78
N SER A 256 -1.94 10.75 0.48
CA SER A 256 -2.99 11.20 -0.42
C SER A 256 -4.33 10.97 0.27
N ARG A 257 -5.21 11.97 0.22
CA ARG A 257 -6.54 11.91 0.84
C ARG A 257 -7.60 11.89 -0.25
N ILE A 258 -8.76 11.35 0.09
CA ILE A 258 -9.96 11.51 -0.73
C ILE A 258 -10.74 12.71 -0.21
N MET A 259 -11.06 13.63 -1.10
CA MET A 259 -11.94 14.78 -0.83
C MET A 259 -12.84 15.01 -2.03
N ALA A 260 -14.14 15.25 -1.80
CA ALA A 260 -15.14 15.40 -2.85
C ALA A 260 -15.03 14.27 -3.91
N ASP A 261 -14.96 13.03 -3.43
CA ASP A 261 -14.88 11.82 -4.24
C ASP A 261 -13.72 11.79 -5.24
N MET A 262 -12.64 12.48 -4.89
CA MET A 262 -11.42 12.55 -5.69
C MET A 262 -10.19 12.27 -4.85
N TRP A 263 -9.28 11.46 -5.38
CA TRP A 263 -7.94 11.37 -4.78
C TRP A 263 -7.16 12.65 -5.05
N LEU A 264 -6.72 13.30 -3.99
CA LEU A 264 -5.85 14.46 -4.08
C LEU A 264 -4.44 14.07 -4.57
N LYS A 265 -3.69 15.06 -5.05
CA LYS A 265 -2.27 14.91 -5.36
C LYS A 265 -1.53 14.38 -4.11
N PRO A 266 -0.65 13.38 -4.24
CA PRO A 266 0.20 12.97 -3.13
C PRO A 266 1.03 14.14 -2.59
N MET A 267 1.10 14.28 -1.28
CA MET A 267 1.84 15.35 -0.59
C MET A 267 2.93 14.77 0.28
N ARG A 268 4.14 15.34 0.20
CA ARG A 268 5.28 14.94 1.02
C ARG A 268 5.05 15.28 2.49
N ASN A 269 5.16 14.28 3.36
CA ASN A 269 5.10 14.48 4.81
C ASN A 269 6.49 14.87 5.35
N PRO A 270 6.56 15.45 6.56
CA PRO A 270 7.83 15.69 7.26
C PRO A 270 8.67 14.42 7.41
N ASP A 271 9.98 14.58 7.39
CA ASP A 271 10.92 13.48 7.60
C ASP A 271 11.19 13.24 9.06
N VAL A 272 11.19 11.97 9.48
CA VAL A 272 11.50 11.59 10.86
C VAL A 272 12.97 11.16 10.93
N LYS A 273 13.80 11.97 11.57
CA LYS A 273 15.21 11.70 11.80
C LYS A 273 15.39 10.93 13.09
N PHE A 274 15.90 9.71 13.00
CA PHE A 274 16.30 8.94 14.16
C PHE A 274 17.69 9.39 14.60
N THR A 275 17.76 10.05 15.76
CA THR A 275 19.03 10.30 16.46
C THR A 275 19.45 8.99 17.14
N ARG A 276 20.65 8.51 16.82
CA ARG A 276 21.31 7.44 17.59
C ARG A 276 21.63 7.90 19.00
#